data_AF-A0A1Q5XM17-F1
#
_entry.id   AF-A0A1Q5XM17-F1
#
_cell.length_a   1.000
_cell.length_b   1.000
_cell.length_c   1.000
_cell.angle_alpha   90.00
_cell.angle_beta   90.00
_cell.angle_gamma   90.00
#
_symmetry.space_group_name_H-M   'P 1'
#
loop_
_entity.id
_entity.type
_entity.pdbx_description
1 polymer ?
#
loop_
_entity_poly.entity_id
_entity_poly.type
_entity_poly.pdbx_seq_one_letter_code
_entity_poly.pdbx_strand_id
1 'polypeptide(L)'
;MTWDVLLSGLIGAVVGALGSIVGGLWATRQNIKLQRKAELERKTEQIKLSAAILYTDIENYLKEMVHLSKVDPIINYGFGSHDSRYSDHIAVVGNKIDSSERYALHVMYGMIMKYQELTKTETFSLETLAVREMLLTKQMEYFCTVVYGSKEDFVRQTQSLSIIQFQFDIANRTMNPVYKRLFNRLNDLKEAAL
;
A
#
# COMPACT_ATOMS: atom_id res chain seq x y z
N MET A 1 22.55 64.06 -39.44
CA MET A 1 21.58 63.24 -38.68
C MET A 1 21.45 61.90 -39.37
N THR A 2 22.16 60.85 -38.93
CA THR A 2 22.00 59.48 -39.45
C THR A 2 22.67 58.43 -38.56
N TRP A 3 23.83 58.73 -37.95
CA TRP A 3 24.56 57.76 -37.12
C TRP A 3 23.96 57.51 -35.74
N ASP A 4 23.51 58.54 -35.02
CA ASP A 4 22.93 58.36 -33.68
C ASP A 4 21.61 57.57 -33.69
N VAL A 5 20.82 57.71 -34.76
CA VAL A 5 19.55 56.98 -34.96
C VAL A 5 19.80 55.51 -35.31
N LEU A 6 20.82 55.22 -36.12
CA LEU A 6 21.25 53.85 -36.41
C LEU A 6 21.83 53.15 -35.17
N LEU A 7 22.65 53.85 -34.38
CA LEU A 7 23.27 53.30 -33.18
C LEU A 7 22.22 53.01 -32.08
N SER A 8 21.27 53.93 -31.87
CA SER A 8 20.18 53.75 -30.91
C SER A 8 19.19 52.64 -31.32
N GLY A 9 18.90 52.50 -32.62
CA GLY A 9 18.11 51.39 -33.16
C GLY A 9 18.80 50.02 -32.98
N LEU A 10 20.12 49.96 -33.18
CA LEU A 10 20.91 48.74 -32.94
C LEU A 10 20.92 48.36 -31.44
N ILE A 11 21.10 49.33 -30.55
CA ILE A 11 21.04 49.12 -29.08
C ILE A 11 19.65 48.63 -28.67
N GLY A 12 18.57 49.23 -29.20
CA GLY A 12 17.20 48.77 -28.95
C GLY A 12 16.95 47.32 -29.41
N ALA A 13 17.48 46.94 -30.57
CA ALA A 13 17.38 45.57 -31.08
C ALA A 13 18.17 44.56 -30.23
N VAL A 14 19.39 44.91 -29.79
CA VAL A 14 20.21 44.06 -28.92
C VAL A 14 19.59 43.91 -27.53
N VAL A 15 19.07 44.99 -26.94
CA VAL A 15 18.37 44.94 -25.65
C VAL A 15 17.07 44.15 -25.75
N GLY A 16 16.31 44.31 -26.84
CA GLY A 16 15.10 43.52 -27.11
C GLY A 16 15.39 42.02 -27.28
N ALA A 17 16.46 41.67 -28.01
CA ALA A 17 16.89 40.30 -28.19
C ALA A 17 17.38 39.67 -26.87
N LEU A 18 18.17 40.39 -26.07
CA LEU A 18 18.62 39.95 -24.75
C LEU A 18 17.46 39.81 -23.77
N GLY A 19 16.52 40.76 -23.75
CA GLY A 19 15.30 40.68 -22.95
C GLY A 19 14.41 39.50 -23.33
N SER A 20 14.30 39.18 -24.62
CA SER A 20 13.58 38.00 -25.12
C SER A 20 14.26 36.68 -24.69
N ILE A 21 15.60 36.60 -24.78
CA ILE A 21 16.37 35.43 -24.34
C ILE A 21 16.26 35.24 -22.83
N VAL A 22 16.40 36.31 -22.04
CA VAL A 22 16.30 36.27 -20.57
C VAL A 22 14.87 35.93 -20.14
N GLY A 23 13.86 36.52 -20.78
CA GLY A 23 12.45 36.22 -20.53
C GLY A 23 12.09 34.77 -20.88
N GLY A 24 12.57 34.27 -22.03
CA GLY A 24 12.42 32.88 -22.44
C GLY A 24 13.10 31.89 -21.48
N LEU A 25 14.31 32.18 -21.02
CA LEU A 25 15.04 31.38 -20.02
C LEU A 25 14.30 31.35 -18.67
N TRP A 26 13.75 32.48 -18.23
CA TRP A 26 12.99 32.56 -16.98
C TRP A 26 11.66 31.78 -17.07
N ALA A 27 10.90 31.95 -18.16
CA ALA A 27 9.66 31.22 -18.42
C ALA A 27 9.90 29.70 -18.54
N THR A 28 10.98 29.29 -19.21
CA THR A 28 11.37 27.88 -19.32
C THR A 28 11.73 27.29 -17.96
N ARG A 29 12.48 28.02 -17.13
CA ARG A 29 12.80 27.58 -15.75
C ARG A 29 11.56 27.47 -14.87
N GLN A 30 10.62 28.40 -14.99
CA GLN A 30 9.32 28.34 -14.30
C GLN A 30 8.53 27.10 -14.73
N ASN A 31 8.41 26.84 -16.04
CA ASN A 31 7.71 25.67 -16.57
C ASN A 31 8.37 24.35 -16.14
N ILE A 32 9.70 24.25 -16.15
CA ILE A 32 10.42 23.07 -15.66
C ILE A 32 10.14 22.86 -14.16
N LYS A 33 10.11 23.93 -13.35
CA LYS A 33 9.77 23.84 -11.93
C LYS A 33 8.33 23.35 -11.73
N LEU A 34 7.38 23.89 -12.49
CA LEU A 34 5.97 23.48 -12.44
C LEU A 34 5.79 22.01 -12.88
N GLN A 35 6.47 21.58 -13.93
CA GLN A 35 6.45 20.19 -14.40
C GLN A 35 7.04 19.24 -13.35
N ARG A 36 8.18 19.59 -12.75
CA ARG A 36 8.77 18.78 -11.66
C ARG A 36 7.85 18.69 -10.45
N LYS A 37 7.16 19.78 -10.10
CA LYS A 37 6.19 19.78 -9.01
C LYS A 37 5.01 18.86 -9.33
N ALA A 38 4.42 18.97 -10.52
CA ALA A 38 3.33 18.11 -10.96
C ALA A 38 3.75 16.62 -11.05
N GLU A 39 4.98 16.33 -11.47
CA GLU A 39 5.51 14.96 -11.49
C GLU A 39 5.69 14.41 -10.06
N LEU A 40 6.18 15.23 -9.13
CA LEU A 40 6.29 14.86 -7.73
C LEU A 40 4.92 14.59 -7.10
N GLU A 41 3.93 15.45 -7.37
CA GLU A 41 2.54 15.27 -6.93
C GLU A 41 1.97 13.95 -7.46
N ARG A 42 2.15 13.65 -8.75
CA ARG A 42 1.73 12.35 -9.34
C ARG A 42 2.40 11.15 -8.68
N LYS A 43 3.72 11.22 -8.44
CA LYS A 43 4.46 10.14 -7.76
C LYS A 43 3.97 9.92 -6.34
N THR A 44 3.72 11.01 -5.61
CA THR A 44 3.17 10.96 -4.25
C THR A 44 1.77 10.34 -4.24
N GLU A 45 0.88 10.73 -5.15
CA GLU A 45 -0.46 10.13 -5.28
C GLU A 45 -0.41 8.64 -5.62
N GLN A 46 0.50 8.22 -6.52
CA GLN A 46 0.69 6.79 -6.82
C GLN A 46 1.17 5.99 -5.61
N ILE A 47 2.06 6.57 -4.79
CA ILE A 47 2.53 5.94 -3.55
C ILE A 47 1.37 5.81 -2.56
N LYS A 48 0.56 6.87 -2.37
CA LYS A 48 -0.62 6.82 -1.49
C LYS A 48 -1.60 5.73 -1.92
N LEU A 49 -1.96 5.70 -3.19
CA LEU A 49 -2.90 4.71 -3.73
C LEU A 49 -2.37 3.29 -3.53
N SER A 50 -1.09 3.05 -3.85
CA SER A 50 -0.47 1.74 -3.67
C SER A 50 -0.41 1.34 -2.19
N ALA A 51 -0.06 2.27 -1.30
CA ALA A 51 -0.06 2.02 0.14
C ALA A 51 -1.48 1.74 0.67
N ALA A 52 -2.50 2.44 0.19
CA ALA A 52 -3.89 2.22 0.56
C ALA A 52 -4.37 0.81 0.16
N ILE A 53 -4.09 0.38 -1.08
CA ILE A 53 -4.41 -0.96 -1.55
C ILE A 53 -3.71 -2.00 -0.67
N LEU A 54 -2.40 -1.87 -0.48
CA LEU A 54 -1.62 -2.80 0.33
C LEU A 54 -2.14 -2.89 1.77
N TYR A 55 -2.47 -1.74 2.37
CA TYR A 55 -3.02 -1.65 3.72
C TYR A 55 -4.37 -2.34 3.83
N THR A 56 -5.30 -2.03 2.93
CA THR A 56 -6.67 -2.55 2.97
C THR A 56 -6.71 -4.06 2.76
N ASP A 57 -5.92 -4.59 1.83
CA ASP A 57 -5.83 -6.04 1.59
C ASP A 57 -5.32 -6.78 2.84
N ILE A 58 -4.25 -6.25 3.45
CA ILE A 58 -3.72 -6.82 4.70
C ILE A 58 -4.76 -6.71 5.81
N GLU A 59 -5.36 -5.53 6.01
CA GLU A 59 -6.35 -5.30 7.06
C GLU A 59 -7.54 -6.26 6.94
N ASN A 60 -8.08 -6.42 5.73
CA ASN A 60 -9.19 -7.34 5.47
C ASN A 60 -8.80 -8.78 5.77
N TYR A 61 -7.63 -9.22 5.31
CA TYR A 61 -7.12 -10.55 5.62
C TYR A 61 -6.97 -10.79 7.13
N LEU A 62 -6.41 -9.82 7.86
CA LEU A 62 -6.27 -9.89 9.31
C LEU A 62 -7.63 -10.04 10.01
N LYS A 63 -8.65 -9.27 9.59
CA LYS A 63 -10.02 -9.35 10.13
C LYS A 63 -10.66 -10.71 9.87
N GLU A 64 -10.45 -11.28 8.69
CA GLU A 64 -10.99 -12.59 8.31
C GLU A 64 -10.34 -13.73 9.08
N MET A 65 -9.03 -13.67 9.32
CA MET A 65 -8.36 -14.66 10.18
C MET A 65 -8.87 -14.60 11.63
N VAL A 66 -9.17 -13.40 12.16
CA VAL A 66 -9.85 -13.26 13.46
C VAL A 66 -11.24 -13.89 13.42
N HIS A 67 -11.99 -13.70 12.34
CA HIS A 67 -13.33 -14.25 12.19
C HIS A 67 -13.34 -15.78 12.20
N LEU A 68 -12.47 -16.41 11.40
CA LEU A 68 -12.32 -17.88 11.35
C LEU A 68 -11.91 -18.49 12.69
N SER A 69 -11.23 -17.73 13.56
CA SER A 69 -10.89 -18.22 14.90
C SER A 69 -12.09 -18.32 15.84
N LYS A 70 -13.23 -17.72 15.47
CA LYS A 70 -14.43 -17.58 16.33
C LYS A 70 -15.65 -18.35 15.85
N VAL A 71 -15.76 -18.62 14.55
CA VAL A 71 -16.95 -19.22 13.93
C VAL A 71 -16.55 -20.52 13.26
N ASP A 72 -17.45 -21.52 13.25
CA ASP A 72 -17.26 -22.71 12.40
C ASP A 72 -17.05 -22.27 10.94
N PRO A 73 -16.08 -22.86 10.21
CA PRO A 73 -15.57 -22.37 8.92
C PRO A 73 -16.56 -22.40 7.73
N ILE A 74 -17.86 -22.54 8.00
CA ILE A 74 -18.90 -22.89 7.02
C ILE A 74 -19.41 -21.67 6.21
N ILE A 75 -19.05 -20.44 6.53
CA ILE A 75 -19.61 -19.26 5.82
C ILE A 75 -18.66 -18.76 4.72
N ASN A 76 -19.08 -19.00 3.47
CA ASN A 76 -18.54 -18.37 2.26
C ASN A 76 -18.66 -16.84 2.34
N TYR A 77 -17.61 -16.17 2.81
CA TYR A 77 -17.37 -14.79 2.44
C TYR A 77 -16.46 -14.77 1.22
N GLY A 78 -17.04 -14.34 0.10
CA GLY A 78 -16.27 -14.02 -1.09
C GLY A 78 -15.36 -12.86 -0.76
N PHE A 79 -14.05 -13.11 -0.73
CA PHE A 79 -13.09 -12.03 -0.94
C PHE A 79 -13.45 -11.39 -2.28
N GLY A 80 -13.78 -10.09 -2.25
CA GLY A 80 -13.80 -9.30 -3.48
C GLY A 80 -12.48 -9.52 -4.21
N SER A 81 -12.50 -9.64 -5.54
CA SER A 81 -11.31 -9.89 -6.36
C SER A 81 -10.17 -8.95 -5.97
N HIS A 82 -9.20 -9.42 -5.19
CA HIS A 82 -8.00 -8.62 -4.90
C HIS A 82 -7.19 -8.56 -6.18
N ASP A 83 -6.69 -7.38 -6.51
CA ASP A 83 -5.98 -7.17 -7.75
C ASP A 83 -4.66 -7.96 -7.72
N SER A 84 -4.50 -8.85 -8.70
CA SER A 84 -3.33 -9.72 -8.92
C SER A 84 -1.97 -8.98 -9.09
N ARG A 85 -1.94 -7.66 -8.87
CA ARG A 85 -0.84 -6.74 -9.16
C ARG A 85 -0.08 -6.28 -7.92
N TYR A 86 -0.11 -7.03 -6.82
CA TYR A 86 0.60 -6.63 -5.60
C TYR A 86 2.09 -6.36 -5.84
N SER A 87 2.73 -7.06 -6.79
CA SER A 87 4.12 -6.82 -7.20
C SER A 87 4.35 -5.38 -7.67
N ASP A 88 3.38 -4.81 -8.36
CA ASP A 88 3.45 -3.45 -8.91
C ASP A 88 3.34 -2.43 -7.77
N HIS A 89 2.43 -2.67 -6.82
CA HIS A 89 2.27 -1.83 -5.64
C HIS A 89 3.48 -1.89 -4.70
N ILE A 90 4.08 -3.08 -4.54
CA ILE A 90 5.36 -3.21 -3.82
C ILE A 90 6.47 -2.44 -4.53
N ALA A 91 6.56 -2.49 -5.86
CA ALA A 91 7.58 -1.75 -6.58
C ALA A 91 7.47 -0.23 -6.36
N VAL A 92 6.23 0.28 -6.30
CA VAL A 92 5.93 1.69 -6.02
C VAL A 92 6.30 2.07 -4.58
N VAL A 93 5.97 1.22 -3.60
CA VAL A 93 6.19 1.50 -2.17
C VAL A 93 7.58 1.08 -1.69
N GLY A 94 8.31 0.25 -2.43
CA GLY A 94 9.47 -0.51 -1.96
C GLY A 94 10.68 0.31 -1.51
N ASN A 95 10.78 1.58 -1.94
CA ASN A 95 11.81 2.51 -1.48
C ASN A 95 11.39 3.32 -0.23
N LYS A 96 10.17 3.13 0.26
CA LYS A 96 9.59 3.80 1.45
C LYS A 96 9.45 2.87 2.66
N ILE A 97 9.78 1.60 2.48
CA ILE A 97 9.78 0.56 3.51
C ILE A 97 11.14 -0.12 3.54
N ASP A 98 11.55 -0.59 4.71
CA ASP A 98 12.85 -1.24 4.91
C ASP A 98 12.87 -2.68 4.36
N SER A 99 14.03 -3.36 4.39
CA SER A 99 14.15 -4.74 3.89
C SER A 99 13.36 -5.75 4.72
N SER A 100 13.26 -5.54 6.03
CA SER A 100 12.48 -6.41 6.93
C SER A 100 10.98 -6.27 6.71
N GLU A 101 10.52 -5.04 6.48
CA GLU A 101 9.14 -4.70 6.13
C GLU A 101 8.77 -5.25 4.75
N ARG A 102 9.66 -5.16 3.76
CA ARG A 102 9.47 -5.80 2.44
C ARG A 102 9.33 -7.31 2.54
N TYR A 103 10.16 -7.95 3.36
CA TYR A 103 10.06 -9.39 3.59
C TYR A 103 8.73 -9.75 4.27
N ALA A 104 8.35 -9.02 5.33
CA ALA A 104 7.07 -9.22 6.02
C ALA A 104 5.88 -9.03 5.06
N LEU A 105 5.94 -8.03 4.19
CA LEU A 105 4.92 -7.78 3.16
C LEU A 105 4.83 -8.95 2.18
N HIS A 106 5.96 -9.47 1.72
CA HIS A 106 6.00 -10.67 0.86
C HIS A 106 5.37 -11.89 1.54
N VAL A 107 5.69 -12.13 2.81
CA VAL A 107 5.10 -13.22 3.60
C VAL A 107 3.58 -13.06 3.73
N MET A 108 3.10 -11.85 4.05
CA MET A 108 1.66 -11.56 4.15
C MET A 108 0.93 -11.82 2.84
N TYR A 109 1.47 -11.35 1.72
CA TYR A 109 0.85 -11.56 0.41
C TYR A 109 0.86 -13.04 0.00
N GLY A 110 1.92 -13.79 0.32
CA GLY A 110 1.91 -15.25 0.15
C GLY A 110 0.79 -15.93 0.93
N MET A 111 0.50 -15.45 2.14
CA MET A 111 -0.62 -15.97 2.94
C MET A 111 -1.99 -15.60 2.36
N ILE A 112 -2.17 -14.36 1.90
CA ILE A 112 -3.41 -13.88 1.25
C ILE A 112 -3.71 -14.70 0.00
N MET A 113 -2.72 -14.89 -0.88
CA MET A 113 -2.87 -15.66 -2.12
C MET A 113 -3.27 -17.11 -1.84
N LYS A 114 -2.64 -17.75 -0.85
CA LYS A 114 -2.98 -19.12 -0.45
C LYS A 114 -4.39 -19.21 0.14
N TYR A 115 -4.80 -18.23 0.94
CA TYR A 115 -6.16 -18.18 1.46
C TYR A 115 -7.20 -18.03 0.34
N GLN A 116 -6.94 -17.18 -0.66
CA GLN A 116 -7.81 -17.03 -1.82
C GLN A 116 -7.93 -18.33 -2.60
N GLU A 117 -6.81 -19.02 -2.83
CA GLU A 117 -6.82 -20.32 -3.49
C GLU A 117 -7.69 -21.33 -2.73
N LEU A 118 -7.55 -21.38 -1.41
CA LEU A 118 -8.36 -22.22 -0.53
C LEU A 118 -9.83 -21.80 -0.46
N THR A 119 -10.21 -20.59 -0.89
CA THR A 119 -11.58 -20.08 -0.81
C THR A 119 -12.27 -19.89 -2.16
N LYS A 120 -11.58 -20.21 -3.27
CA LYS A 120 -12.18 -20.22 -4.61
C LYS A 120 -13.44 -21.08 -4.63
N THR A 121 -14.49 -20.55 -5.23
CA THR A 121 -15.79 -21.21 -5.36
C THR A 121 -15.74 -22.28 -6.43
N GLU A 122 -15.25 -23.46 -6.05
CA GLU A 122 -15.49 -24.70 -6.81
C GLU A 122 -16.59 -25.52 -6.11
N THR A 123 -17.32 -26.33 -6.90
CA THR A 123 -18.30 -27.27 -6.36
C THR A 123 -17.56 -28.43 -5.70
N PHE A 124 -17.30 -28.28 -4.40
CA PHE A 124 -16.55 -29.26 -3.63
C PHE A 124 -17.44 -30.43 -3.17
N SER A 125 -16.89 -31.65 -3.21
CA SER A 125 -17.48 -32.79 -2.50
C SER A 125 -17.36 -32.60 -0.98
N LEU A 126 -18.14 -33.33 -0.17
CA LEU A 126 -18.06 -33.28 1.30
C LEU A 126 -16.65 -33.58 1.84
N GLU A 127 -15.94 -34.56 1.25
CA GLU A 127 -14.56 -34.86 1.63
C GLU A 127 -13.61 -33.70 1.29
N THR A 128 -13.82 -33.05 0.14
CA THR A 128 -13.03 -31.89 -0.28
C THR A 128 -13.29 -30.66 0.60
N LEU A 129 -14.53 -30.49 1.10
CA LEU A 129 -14.87 -29.45 2.07
C LEU A 129 -14.12 -29.64 3.40
N ALA A 130 -14.11 -30.85 3.95
CA ALA A 130 -13.38 -31.14 5.19
C ALA A 130 -11.86 -30.90 5.05
N VAL A 131 -11.28 -31.28 3.91
CA VAL A 131 -9.86 -31.01 3.61
C VAL A 131 -9.59 -29.50 3.50
N ARG A 132 -10.49 -28.75 2.83
CA ARG A 132 -10.40 -27.29 2.72
C ARG A 132 -10.45 -26.61 4.09
N GLU A 133 -11.40 -26.99 4.94
CA GLU A 133 -11.52 -26.47 6.30
C GLU A 133 -10.26 -26.73 7.15
N MET A 134 -9.71 -27.94 7.06
CA MET A 134 -8.44 -28.29 7.71
C MET A 134 -7.29 -27.38 7.21
N LEU A 135 -7.19 -27.15 5.91
CA LEU A 135 -6.15 -26.29 5.33
C LEU A 135 -6.30 -24.82 5.73
N LEU A 136 -7.53 -24.31 5.77
CA LEU A 136 -7.83 -22.95 6.25
C LEU A 136 -7.47 -22.79 7.73
N THR A 137 -7.76 -23.79 8.55
CA THR A 137 -7.40 -23.79 9.98
C THR A 137 -5.89 -23.75 10.15
N LYS A 138 -5.13 -24.60 9.44
CA LYS A 138 -3.66 -24.58 9.46
C LYS A 138 -3.08 -23.25 8.97
N GLN A 139 -3.71 -22.63 7.97
CA GLN A 139 -3.31 -21.33 7.46
C GLN A 139 -3.50 -20.24 8.53
N MET A 140 -4.64 -20.23 9.21
CA MET A 140 -4.92 -19.33 10.32
C MET A 140 -3.92 -19.52 11.46
N GLU A 141 -3.63 -20.76 11.85
CA GLU A 141 -2.65 -21.07 12.91
C GLU A 141 -1.26 -20.55 12.57
N TYR A 142 -0.77 -20.86 11.37
CA TYR A 142 0.52 -20.38 10.88
C TYR A 142 0.59 -18.86 10.86
N PHE A 143 -0.47 -18.21 10.36
CA PHE A 143 -0.59 -16.76 10.37
C PHE A 143 -0.52 -16.18 11.79
N CYS A 144 -1.27 -16.77 12.75
CA CYS A 144 -1.27 -16.30 14.13
C CYS A 144 0.12 -16.37 14.76
N THR A 145 0.83 -17.47 14.55
CA THR A 145 2.21 -17.64 15.04
C THR A 145 3.16 -16.62 14.40
N VAL A 146 3.08 -16.42 13.08
CA VAL A 146 4.00 -15.52 12.37
C VAL A 146 3.76 -14.05 12.74
N VAL A 147 2.50 -13.63 12.81
CA VAL A 147 2.13 -12.21 13.00
C VAL A 147 2.04 -11.82 14.46
N TYR A 148 1.58 -12.72 15.35
CA TYR A 148 1.35 -12.43 16.77
C TYR A 148 2.27 -13.22 17.71
N GLY A 149 3.16 -14.08 17.19
CA GLY A 149 4.14 -14.83 17.98
C GLY A 149 3.61 -16.11 18.62
N SER A 150 2.34 -16.15 19.05
CA SER A 150 1.69 -17.38 19.53
C SER A 150 0.18 -17.41 19.20
N LYS A 151 -0.34 -18.61 18.97
CA LYS A 151 -1.77 -18.85 18.75
C LYS A 151 -2.56 -18.61 20.04
N GLU A 152 -2.01 -19.05 21.16
CA GLU A 152 -2.65 -19.01 22.48
C GLU A 152 -2.82 -17.57 22.97
N ASP A 153 -1.86 -16.69 22.71
CA ASP A 153 -1.97 -15.27 23.07
C ASP A 153 -2.99 -14.56 22.17
N PHE A 154 -3.01 -14.87 20.88
CA PHE A 154 -3.99 -14.34 19.94
C PHE A 154 -5.42 -14.75 20.34
N VAL A 155 -5.67 -16.06 20.49
CA VAL A 155 -7.00 -16.60 20.85
C VAL A 155 -7.49 -16.06 22.19
N ARG A 156 -6.62 -15.99 23.20
CA ARG A 156 -6.99 -15.45 24.53
C ARG A 156 -7.41 -13.98 24.48
N GLN A 157 -6.77 -13.18 23.62
CA GLN A 157 -7.08 -11.76 23.47
C GLN A 157 -8.30 -11.51 22.57
N THR A 158 -8.56 -12.39 21.61
CA THR A 158 -9.72 -12.35 20.73
C THR A 158 -10.95 -13.08 21.28
N GLN A 159 -10.87 -13.79 22.40
CA GLN A 159 -12.04 -14.42 23.02
C GLN A 159 -12.89 -13.46 23.88
N SER A 160 -12.31 -12.39 24.42
CA SER A 160 -12.98 -11.54 25.42
C SER A 160 -13.93 -10.47 24.85
N LEU A 161 -14.04 -10.34 23.52
CA LEU A 161 -14.63 -9.15 22.90
C LEU A 161 -15.56 -9.48 21.73
N SER A 162 -16.69 -8.78 21.64
CA SER A 162 -17.76 -9.06 20.68
C SER A 162 -17.61 -8.32 19.35
N ILE A 163 -16.69 -7.35 19.22
CA ILE A 163 -16.56 -6.48 18.04
C ILE A 163 -15.23 -6.73 17.33
N ILE A 164 -15.27 -7.14 16.05
CA ILE A 164 -14.10 -7.49 15.23
C ILE A 164 -13.09 -6.33 15.14
N GLN A 165 -13.55 -5.08 15.00
CA GLN A 165 -12.66 -3.91 14.92
C GLN A 165 -11.90 -3.66 16.23
N PHE A 166 -12.57 -3.77 17.38
CA PHE A 166 -11.94 -3.58 18.70
C PHE A 166 -10.89 -4.65 19.00
N GLN A 167 -11.08 -5.86 18.46
CA GLN A 167 -10.13 -6.96 18.59
C GLN A 167 -8.93 -6.81 17.70
N PHE A 168 -9.13 -6.28 16.49
CA PHE A 168 -8.04 -5.91 15.61
C PHE A 168 -7.13 -4.87 16.30
N ASP A 169 -7.71 -3.86 16.94
CA ASP A 169 -6.95 -2.82 17.66
C ASP A 169 -6.14 -3.38 18.84
N ILE A 170 -6.65 -4.42 19.51
CA ILE A 170 -5.92 -5.12 20.59
C ILE A 170 -4.86 -6.05 20.02
N ALA A 171 -5.16 -6.82 18.98
CA ALA A 171 -4.20 -7.68 18.31
C ALA A 171 -3.03 -6.86 17.73
N ASN A 172 -3.29 -5.64 17.25
CA ASN A 172 -2.24 -4.70 16.82
C ASN A 172 -1.27 -4.29 17.96
N ARG A 173 -1.67 -4.43 19.23
CA ARG A 173 -0.78 -4.17 20.38
C ARG A 173 0.21 -5.31 20.63
N THR A 174 -0.15 -6.54 20.26
CA THR A 174 0.64 -7.76 20.48
C THR A 174 1.27 -8.32 19.20
N MET A 175 0.99 -7.67 18.07
CA MET A 175 1.62 -7.93 16.79
C MET A 175 3.15 -7.82 16.89
N ASN A 176 3.83 -8.74 16.22
CA ASN A 176 5.27 -8.73 16.06
C ASN A 176 5.75 -7.34 15.59
N PRO A 177 6.80 -6.76 16.19
CA PRO A 177 7.23 -5.40 15.91
C PRO A 177 7.49 -5.09 14.43
N VAL A 178 7.95 -6.06 13.64
CA VAL A 178 8.21 -5.87 12.20
C VAL A 178 6.89 -5.63 11.45
N TYR A 179 5.89 -6.46 11.68
CA TYR A 179 4.58 -6.35 11.03
C TYR A 179 3.84 -5.09 11.49
N LYS A 180 3.96 -4.73 12.77
CA LYS A 180 3.41 -3.49 13.29
C LYS A 180 4.02 -2.25 12.64
N ARG A 181 5.36 -2.23 12.47
CA ARG A 181 6.05 -1.14 11.75
C ARG A 181 5.58 -1.05 10.30
N LEU A 182 5.53 -2.17 9.59
CA LEU A 182 5.01 -2.24 8.23
C LEU A 182 3.59 -1.66 8.14
N PHE A 183 2.69 -2.11 9.00
CA PHE A 183 1.29 -1.70 8.97
C PHE A 183 1.13 -0.20 9.25
N ASN A 184 1.84 0.32 10.24
CA ASN A 184 1.88 1.75 10.52
C ASN A 184 2.51 2.54 9.37
N ARG A 185 3.58 2.04 8.76
CA ARG A 185 4.24 2.71 7.62
C ARG A 185 3.30 2.80 6.41
N LEU A 186 2.56 1.74 6.11
CA LEU A 186 1.54 1.76 5.07
C LEU A 186 0.40 2.74 5.41
N ASN A 187 0.01 2.82 6.68
CA ASN A 187 -0.96 3.81 7.16
C ASN A 187 -0.46 5.25 6.97
N ASP A 188 0.77 5.54 7.39
CA ASP A 188 1.37 6.86 7.25
C ASP A 188 1.48 7.25 5.77
N LEU A 189 1.87 6.31 4.91
CA LEU A 189 1.99 6.54 3.47
C LEU A 189 0.63 6.77 2.80
N LYS A 190 -0.44 6.10 3.25
CA LYS A 190 -1.80 6.30 2.72
C LYS A 190 -2.39 7.64 3.18
N GLU A 191 -2.04 8.11 4.38
CA GLU A 191 -2.56 9.33 5.00
C GLU A 191 -1.71 10.58 4.76
N ALA A 192 -0.49 10.44 4.20
CA ALA A 192 0.43 11.55 4.00
C ALA A 192 -0.24 12.73 3.26
N ALA A 193 -0.26 13.91 3.89
CA ALA A 193 -0.65 15.15 3.21
C ALA A 193 0.48 15.63 2.28
N LEU A 194 0.11 16.32 1.19
CA LEU A 194 1.03 16.93 0.22
C LEU A 194 1.83 18.10 0.83
#